data_AF-A0A7K7V9J6-F1
#
_entry.id   AF-A0A7K7V9J6-F1
#
_cell.length_a   1.000
_cell.length_b   1.000
_cell.length_c   1.000
_cell.angle_alpha   90.00
_cell.angle_beta   90.00
_cell.angle_gamma   90.00
#
_symmetry.space_group_name_H-M   'P 1'
#
loop_
_entity.id
_entity.type
_entity.pdbx_description
1 polymer ?
#
loop_
_entity_poly.entity_id
_entity_poly.type
_entity_poly.pdbx_seq_one_letter_code
_entity_poly.pdbx_strand_id
1 'polypeptide(L)'
;GLQAPKKGAIRLDATRLLAPSRLKLDTHETQRIMSVLDETIVKLELGSLIPCIVDSLDRFADVLGPEITSDLMEHQELASKVEHLLASSQEGEPSPAEEQRESLCLLEQHLKSSVRNILRFLMANPSLCQALPYELCARQSSAEAFIQTFREFRNFMHERLLTSPSEEKEKIQFMEDISLRIKRNTETLAALKAELAATIQSREEKIHRKEDRIKDLKTSLQDVANNYKISVLQITQEAENQQKEELRAWQARRARRREDIEQLRAQLCALVLEHRESELALRKKKCKVEMEIEKWIQKYDADMGEKQTEYEELDALYSEEKAEVSLLQEKHAVLIQEYSQIAEERSVREQKQKRVSDELVTMTMAATRIQAFWRGYLVRSLFKTKRKKKKKAGGK
;
A
#
# COMPACT_ATOMS: atom_id res chain seq x y z
N GLY A 1 45.62 30.04 -19.46
CA GLY A 1 46.92 29.86 -20.12
C GLY A 1 47.99 30.47 -19.26
N LEU A 2 48.73 29.65 -18.52
CA LEU A 2 49.92 30.07 -17.79
C LEU A 2 51.11 29.57 -18.60
N GLN A 3 51.78 30.49 -19.29
CA GLN A 3 52.95 30.21 -20.10
C GLN A 3 54.08 29.80 -19.14
N ALA A 4 54.28 28.50 -18.97
CA ALA A 4 55.42 27.97 -18.24
C ALA A 4 56.69 28.44 -18.98
N PRO A 5 57.57 29.24 -18.36
CA PRO A 5 58.79 29.65 -19.03
C PRO A 5 59.62 28.39 -19.27
N LYS A 6 60.20 28.31 -20.47
CA LYS A 6 61.01 27.19 -20.96
C LYS A 6 62.04 26.79 -19.89
N LYS A 7 61.77 25.70 -19.15
CA LYS A 7 62.66 25.16 -18.09
C LYS A 7 64.11 24.99 -18.57
N GLY A 8 64.32 24.75 -19.86
CA GLY A 8 65.64 24.64 -20.47
C GLY A 8 66.41 25.96 -20.59
N ALA A 9 65.73 27.09 -20.83
CA ALA A 9 66.39 28.39 -20.98
C ALA A 9 66.88 28.95 -19.63
N ILE A 10 66.05 28.83 -18.58
CA ILE A 10 66.41 29.24 -17.22
C ILE A 10 67.58 28.40 -16.66
N ARG A 11 67.64 27.10 -17.01
CA ARG A 11 68.73 26.21 -16.58
C ARG A 11 70.08 26.61 -17.20
N LEU A 12 70.09 26.95 -18.49
CA LEU A 12 71.28 27.36 -19.22
C LEU A 12 71.81 28.72 -18.76
N ASP A 13 70.92 29.65 -18.42
CA ASP A 13 71.31 30.96 -17.88
C ASP A 13 71.80 30.85 -16.43
N ALA A 14 71.19 29.99 -15.61
CA ALA A 14 71.63 29.73 -14.24
C ALA A 14 73.02 29.09 -14.17
N THR A 15 73.33 28.13 -15.06
CA THR A 15 74.67 27.53 -15.12
C THR A 15 75.72 28.49 -15.66
N ARG A 16 75.34 29.45 -16.50
CA ARG A 16 76.23 30.53 -16.98
C ARG A 16 76.51 31.57 -15.90
N LEU A 17 75.51 31.92 -15.08
CA LEU A 17 75.67 32.87 -13.97
C LEU A 17 76.53 32.31 -12.83
N LEU A 18 76.59 30.99 -12.66
CA LEU A 18 77.40 30.33 -11.63
C LEU A 18 78.86 30.07 -12.06
N ALA A 19 79.16 30.07 -13.36
CA ALA A 19 80.53 29.92 -13.86
C ALA A 19 81.32 31.25 -13.72
N PRO A 20 82.66 31.22 -13.59
CA PRO A 20 83.49 32.42 -13.74
C PRO A 20 83.27 33.06 -15.12
N SER A 21 83.13 34.38 -15.18
CA SER A 21 82.95 35.08 -16.46
C SER A 21 84.24 35.12 -17.29
N ARG A 22 85.39 35.08 -16.59
CA ARG A 22 86.73 35.11 -17.18
C ARG A 22 87.26 33.70 -17.38
N LEU A 23 87.88 33.50 -18.53
CA LEU A 23 88.55 32.25 -18.89
C LEU A 23 90.08 32.33 -18.76
N LYS A 24 90.62 33.53 -18.47
CA LYS A 24 92.06 33.80 -18.37
C LYS A 24 92.36 34.76 -17.22
N LEU A 25 93.56 34.61 -16.65
CA LEU A 25 94.09 35.46 -15.60
C LEU A 25 94.82 36.65 -16.23
N ASP A 26 94.27 37.85 -16.11
CA ASP A 26 94.76 39.04 -16.82
C ASP A 26 95.89 39.77 -16.06
N THR A 27 96.01 39.54 -14.76
CA THR A 27 96.99 40.24 -13.90
C THR A 27 98.24 39.42 -13.68
N HIS A 28 99.40 40.09 -13.72
CA HIS A 28 100.69 39.46 -13.47
C HIS A 28 100.78 38.87 -12.06
N GLU A 29 100.14 39.48 -11.04
CA GLU A 29 100.12 38.87 -9.69
C GLU A 29 99.36 37.53 -9.69
N THR A 30 98.22 37.45 -10.36
CA THR A 30 97.42 36.20 -10.41
C THR A 30 98.09 35.09 -11.21
N GLN A 31 98.78 35.44 -12.30
CA GLN A 31 99.57 34.49 -13.07
C GLN A 31 100.77 33.98 -12.25
N ARG A 32 101.40 34.86 -11.44
CA ARG A 32 102.49 34.49 -10.54
C ARG A 32 102.02 33.60 -9.39
N ILE A 33 100.84 33.84 -8.83
CA ILE A 33 100.24 32.97 -7.81
C ILE A 33 100.02 31.57 -8.41
N MET A 34 99.45 31.48 -9.61
CA MET A 34 99.28 30.18 -10.28
C MET A 34 100.60 29.51 -10.62
N SER A 35 101.59 30.24 -11.12
CA SER A 35 102.90 29.66 -11.45
C SER A 35 103.60 29.12 -10.20
N VAL A 36 103.48 29.81 -9.06
CA VAL A 36 104.01 29.30 -7.79
C VAL A 36 103.29 28.01 -7.39
N LEU A 37 101.96 27.96 -7.50
CA LEU A 37 101.20 26.73 -7.21
C LEU A 37 101.59 25.57 -8.13
N ASP A 38 101.70 25.83 -9.44
CA ASP A 38 102.12 24.83 -10.43
C ASP A 38 103.57 24.35 -10.17
N GLU A 39 104.49 25.27 -9.84
CA GLU A 39 105.87 24.93 -9.47
C GLU A 39 105.95 24.15 -8.15
N THR A 40 105.10 24.48 -7.18
CA THR A 40 105.02 23.71 -5.92
C THR A 40 104.49 22.30 -6.13
N ILE A 41 103.54 22.10 -7.05
CA ILE A 41 103.05 20.75 -7.41
C ILE A 41 104.22 19.93 -7.98
N VAL A 42 104.96 20.48 -8.94
CA VAL A 42 106.13 19.80 -9.54
C VAL A 42 107.19 19.48 -8.48
N LYS A 43 107.47 20.40 -7.55
CA LYS A 43 108.42 20.17 -6.44
C LYS A 43 107.93 19.10 -5.46
N LEU A 44 106.63 19.04 -5.18
CA LEU A 44 106.04 18.02 -4.31
C LEU A 44 106.07 16.65 -4.97
N GLU A 45 105.77 16.58 -6.27
CA GLU A 45 105.86 15.36 -7.09
C GLU A 45 107.30 14.84 -7.08
N LEU A 46 108.29 15.66 -7.47
CA LEU A 46 109.70 15.28 -7.47
C LEU A 46 110.22 14.94 -6.07
N GLY A 47 109.84 15.70 -5.05
CA GLY A 47 110.24 15.45 -3.67
C GLY A 47 109.70 14.12 -3.14
N SER A 48 108.49 13.74 -3.55
CA SER A 48 107.89 12.45 -3.18
C SER A 48 108.58 11.25 -3.82
N LEU A 49 109.34 11.47 -4.90
CA LEU A 49 110.11 10.43 -5.59
C LEU A 49 111.50 10.21 -4.98
N ILE A 50 112.04 11.17 -4.21
CA ILE A 50 113.39 11.10 -3.62
C ILE A 50 113.62 9.80 -2.81
N PRO A 51 112.73 9.37 -1.91
CA PRO A 51 112.93 8.11 -1.18
C PRO A 51 112.99 6.89 -2.11
N CYS A 52 112.16 6.86 -3.15
CA CYS A 52 112.15 5.76 -4.12
C CYS A 52 113.42 5.73 -4.99
N ILE A 53 113.94 6.90 -5.35
CA ILE A 53 115.21 7.04 -6.09
C ILE A 53 116.37 6.56 -5.22
N VAL A 54 116.40 6.96 -3.95
CA VAL A 54 117.42 6.55 -2.97
C VAL A 54 117.41 5.03 -2.75
N ASP A 55 116.24 4.40 -2.63
CA ASP A 55 116.08 2.94 -2.47
C ASP A 55 116.59 2.13 -3.68
N SER A 56 116.78 2.77 -4.84
CA SER A 56 117.16 2.11 -6.09
C SER A 56 118.25 2.86 -6.85
N LEU A 57 119.16 3.50 -6.11
CA LEU A 57 120.19 4.39 -6.64
C LEU A 57 121.05 3.73 -7.73
N ASP A 58 121.37 2.44 -7.58
CA ASP A 58 122.15 1.65 -8.55
C ASP A 58 121.55 1.63 -9.96
N ARG A 59 120.22 1.77 -10.09
CA ARG A 59 119.51 1.77 -11.37
C ARG A 59 119.49 3.14 -12.04
N PHE A 60 119.61 4.20 -11.25
CA PHE A 60 119.45 5.59 -11.69
C PHE A 60 120.77 6.36 -11.70
N ALA A 61 121.86 5.76 -11.22
CA ALA A 61 123.16 6.41 -11.08
C ALA A 61 123.70 6.96 -12.41
N ASP A 62 123.55 6.21 -13.49
CA ASP A 62 123.98 6.62 -14.84
C ASP A 62 123.14 7.77 -15.40
N VAL A 63 121.87 7.86 -15.01
CA VAL A 63 120.90 8.84 -15.51
C VAL A 63 120.97 10.16 -14.72
N LEU A 64 121.24 10.08 -13.42
CA LEU A 64 121.30 11.22 -12.51
C LEU A 64 122.66 11.93 -12.54
N GLY A 65 123.73 11.24 -12.95
CA GLY A 65 125.08 11.78 -12.97
C GLY A 65 125.77 11.80 -11.60
N PRO A 66 127.09 12.03 -11.56
CA PRO A 66 127.90 11.89 -10.34
C PRO A 66 127.56 12.93 -9.25
N GLU A 67 127.11 14.11 -9.65
CA GLU A 67 126.79 15.23 -8.75
C GLU A 67 125.48 14.96 -7.99
N ILE A 68 124.43 14.54 -8.70
CA ILE A 68 123.12 14.25 -8.10
C ILE A 68 123.16 12.95 -7.30
N THR A 69 123.94 11.96 -7.75
CA THR A 69 124.12 10.69 -6.99
C THR A 69 124.88 10.91 -5.69
N SER A 70 125.91 11.76 -5.68
CA SER A 70 126.61 12.16 -4.45
C SER A 70 125.66 12.85 -3.47
N ASP A 71 124.88 13.84 -3.94
CA ASP A 71 123.91 14.56 -3.10
C ASP A 71 122.80 13.64 -2.54
N LEU A 72 122.37 12.63 -3.31
CA LEU A 72 121.41 11.62 -2.88
C LEU A 72 121.99 10.64 -1.85
N MET A 73 123.26 10.26 -1.98
CA MET A 73 123.94 9.46 -0.96
C MET A 73 124.11 10.24 0.34
N GLU A 74 124.52 11.51 0.26
CA GLU A 74 124.55 12.41 1.43
C GLU A 74 123.16 12.56 2.05
N HIS A 75 122.11 12.68 1.23
CA HIS A 75 120.73 12.71 1.71
C HIS A 75 120.34 11.44 2.45
N GLN A 76 120.72 10.27 1.93
CA GLN A 76 120.46 8.97 2.56
C GLN A 76 121.20 8.80 3.88
N GLU A 77 122.45 9.26 3.95
CA GLU A 77 123.21 9.30 5.20
C GLU A 77 122.58 10.24 6.23
N LEU A 78 122.10 11.41 5.80
CA LEU A 78 121.40 12.34 6.68
C LEU A 78 120.05 11.76 7.15
N ALA A 79 119.29 11.13 6.26
CA ALA A 79 118.02 10.49 6.58
C ALA A 79 118.19 9.34 7.58
N SER A 80 119.17 8.45 7.36
CA SER A 80 119.49 7.36 8.29
C SER A 80 119.97 7.87 9.65
N LYS A 81 120.76 8.95 9.70
CA LYS A 81 121.14 9.62 10.97
C LYS A 81 119.91 10.16 11.70
N VAL A 82 118.94 10.74 11.00
CA VAL A 82 117.66 11.21 11.58
C VAL A 82 116.87 10.01 12.12
N GLU A 83 116.70 8.95 11.33
CA GLU A 83 115.96 7.75 11.73
C GLU A 83 116.59 7.06 12.94
N HIS A 84 117.93 6.94 13.00
CA HIS A 84 118.65 6.39 14.15
C HIS A 84 118.50 7.26 15.41
N LEU A 85 118.51 8.58 15.29
CA LEU A 85 118.26 9.50 16.41
C LEU A 85 116.80 9.45 16.89
N LEU A 86 115.85 9.29 15.97
CA LEU A 86 114.43 9.11 16.31
C LEU A 86 114.15 7.75 16.96
N ALA A 87 114.83 6.69 16.51
CA ALA A 87 114.71 5.35 17.09
C ALA A 87 115.36 5.25 18.47
N SER A 88 116.55 5.83 18.66
CA SER A 88 117.22 5.90 19.97
C SER A 88 116.49 6.79 20.98
N SER A 89 115.70 7.78 20.52
CA SER A 89 114.81 8.56 21.38
C SER A 89 113.60 7.77 21.92
N GLN A 90 113.23 6.63 21.31
CA GLN A 90 112.16 5.75 21.80
C GLN A 90 112.65 4.73 22.82
N GLU A 91 113.95 4.42 22.85
CA GLU A 91 114.58 3.49 23.81
C GLU A 91 115.17 4.23 25.02
N GLY A 92 114.29 4.74 25.90
CA GLY A 92 114.45 4.70 27.37
C GLY A 92 115.69 5.26 28.10
N GLU A 93 116.63 6.00 27.50
CA GLU A 93 117.77 6.60 28.22
C GLU A 93 117.65 8.15 28.34
N PRO A 94 117.76 8.74 29.56
CA PRO A 94 117.62 10.19 29.78
C PRO A 94 118.93 10.93 29.47
N SER A 95 119.20 11.17 28.19
CA SER A 95 120.23 12.14 27.77
C SER A 95 119.65 13.57 27.77
N PRO A 96 120.47 14.65 27.87
CA PRO A 96 119.95 16.02 27.98
C PRO A 96 119.11 16.39 26.75
N ALA A 97 117.80 16.57 26.96
CA ALA A 97 116.79 16.79 25.93
C ALA A 97 117.00 18.07 25.08
N GLU A 98 117.88 18.99 25.50
CA GLU A 98 118.20 20.22 24.76
C GLU A 98 119.24 19.98 23.65
N GLU A 99 120.31 19.23 23.91
CA GLU A 99 121.35 18.91 22.92
C GLU A 99 120.83 17.98 21.80
N GLN A 100 119.95 17.03 22.15
CA GLN A 100 119.27 16.18 21.17
C GLN A 100 118.28 16.97 20.30
N ARG A 101 117.64 18.00 20.83
CA ARG A 101 116.66 18.81 20.10
C ARG A 101 117.34 19.83 19.18
N GLU A 102 118.47 20.40 19.62
CA GLU A 102 119.31 21.26 18.77
C GLU A 102 119.97 20.44 17.65
N SER A 103 120.49 19.24 17.94
CA SER A 103 121.06 18.36 16.92
C SER A 103 120.01 17.84 15.93
N LEU A 104 118.80 17.49 16.38
CA LEU A 104 117.68 17.18 15.48
C LEU A 104 117.26 18.40 14.64
N CYS A 105 117.23 19.61 15.21
CA CYS A 105 116.89 20.82 14.46
C CYS A 105 117.94 21.14 13.40
N LEU A 106 119.23 21.02 13.74
CA LEU A 106 120.34 21.18 12.77
C LEU A 106 120.24 20.10 11.69
N LEU A 107 120.00 18.85 12.05
CA LEU A 107 119.91 17.74 11.12
C LEU A 107 118.67 17.85 10.21
N GLU A 108 117.55 18.34 10.72
CA GLU A 108 116.34 18.67 9.95
C GLU A 108 116.63 19.82 8.96
N GLN A 109 117.37 20.85 9.37
CA GLN A 109 117.80 21.93 8.48
C GLN A 109 118.75 21.41 7.39
N HIS A 110 119.69 20.53 7.74
CA HIS A 110 120.58 19.87 6.79
C HIS A 110 119.78 19.00 5.81
N LEU A 111 118.81 18.20 6.29
CA LEU A 111 117.93 17.39 5.45
C LEU A 111 117.09 18.26 4.51
N LYS A 112 116.49 19.35 5.02
CA LYS A 112 115.77 20.34 4.19
C LYS A 112 116.68 20.98 3.14
N SER A 113 117.92 21.31 3.51
CA SER A 113 118.90 21.90 2.58
C SER A 113 119.31 20.89 1.49
N SER A 114 119.47 19.63 1.86
CA SER A 114 119.77 18.51 0.97
C SER A 114 118.62 18.28 -0.02
N VAL A 115 117.37 18.17 0.44
CA VAL A 115 116.18 18.09 -0.44
C VAL A 115 116.09 19.30 -1.36
N ARG A 116 116.36 20.51 -0.87
CA ARG A 116 116.36 21.72 -1.69
C ARG A 116 117.46 21.72 -2.74
N ASN A 117 118.64 21.20 -2.43
CA ASN A 117 119.76 21.10 -3.36
C ASN A 117 119.44 20.05 -4.44
N ILE A 118 118.97 18.87 -4.05
CA ILE A 118 118.54 17.80 -4.95
C ILE A 118 117.42 18.32 -5.88
N LEU A 119 116.38 18.94 -5.33
CA LEU A 119 115.30 19.51 -6.16
C LEU A 119 115.80 20.61 -7.09
N ARG A 120 116.78 21.43 -6.68
CA ARG A 120 117.38 22.45 -7.55
C ARG A 120 118.14 21.81 -8.71
N PHE A 121 118.91 20.75 -8.47
CA PHE A 121 119.64 20.02 -9.50
C PHE A 121 118.71 19.24 -10.44
N LEU A 122 117.66 18.61 -9.90
CA LEU A 122 116.63 17.94 -10.69
C LEU A 122 115.90 18.96 -11.59
N MET A 123 115.47 20.10 -11.02
CA MET A 123 114.78 21.16 -11.77
C MET A 123 115.68 21.90 -12.78
N ALA A 124 116.99 21.92 -12.57
CA ALA A 124 117.95 22.48 -13.52
C ALA A 124 118.08 21.61 -14.80
N ASN A 125 117.65 20.35 -14.75
CA ASN A 125 117.68 19.39 -15.85
C ASN A 125 116.25 18.99 -16.28
N PRO A 126 115.63 19.70 -17.24
CA PRO A 126 114.24 19.49 -17.64
C PRO A 126 113.91 18.07 -18.13
N SER A 127 114.89 17.37 -18.71
CA SER A 127 114.76 15.98 -19.15
C SER A 127 114.56 15.01 -17.98
N LEU A 128 115.24 15.23 -16.85
CA LEU A 128 115.11 14.41 -15.64
C LEU A 128 113.76 14.63 -14.95
N CYS A 129 113.28 15.88 -14.92
CA CYS A 129 111.94 16.20 -14.38
C CYS A 129 110.80 15.50 -15.13
N GLN A 130 110.97 15.21 -16.42
CA GLN A 130 109.94 14.53 -17.22
C GLN A 130 110.09 13.00 -17.20
N ALA A 131 111.32 12.49 -17.13
CA ALA A 131 111.59 11.04 -17.18
C ALA A 131 111.36 10.32 -15.84
N LEU A 132 111.81 10.90 -14.72
CA LEU A 132 111.77 10.26 -13.39
C LEU A 132 110.35 9.92 -12.91
N PRO A 133 109.33 10.79 -13.08
CA PRO A 133 107.96 10.45 -12.67
C PRO A 133 107.36 9.28 -13.47
N TYR A 134 107.77 9.09 -14.73
CA TYR A 134 107.24 8.02 -15.58
C TYR A 134 107.91 6.66 -15.26
N GLU A 135 109.20 6.65 -14.94
CA GLU A 135 109.95 5.43 -14.60
C GLU A 135 109.64 4.90 -13.18
N LEU A 136 109.26 5.78 -12.25
CA LEU A 136 108.99 5.44 -10.85
C LEU A 136 107.50 5.37 -10.49
N CYS A 137 106.62 5.63 -11.47
CA CYS A 137 105.17 5.81 -11.32
C CYS A 137 104.38 4.63 -10.72
N ALA A 138 105.04 3.51 -10.38
CA ALA A 138 104.41 2.29 -9.88
C ALA A 138 104.36 2.16 -8.34
N ARG A 139 105.03 3.02 -7.58
CA ARG A 139 104.97 3.01 -6.10
C ARG A 139 104.13 4.18 -5.61
N GLN A 140 102.96 3.89 -5.02
CA GLN A 140 102.12 4.90 -4.36
C GLN A 140 102.90 5.50 -3.19
N SER A 141 103.35 6.74 -3.34
CA SER A 141 103.94 7.48 -2.24
C SER A 141 102.83 7.86 -1.25
N SER A 142 103.14 7.87 0.06
CA SER A 142 102.23 8.38 1.09
C SER A 142 101.85 9.86 0.86
N ALA A 143 102.57 10.56 -0.01
CA ALA A 143 102.36 11.95 -0.40
C ALA A 143 101.33 12.14 -1.55
N GLU A 144 100.90 11.10 -2.26
CA GLU A 144 100.01 11.26 -3.44
C GLU A 144 98.65 11.89 -3.08
N ALA A 145 98.06 11.52 -1.94
CA ALA A 145 96.81 12.13 -1.47
C ALA A 145 96.97 13.64 -1.19
N PHE A 146 98.14 14.05 -0.69
CA PHE A 146 98.46 15.46 -0.47
C PHE A 146 98.66 16.20 -1.79
N ILE A 147 99.37 15.59 -2.75
CA ILE A 147 99.55 16.16 -4.10
C ILE A 147 98.19 16.34 -4.78
N GLN A 148 97.30 15.35 -4.71
CA GLN A 148 95.98 15.42 -5.31
C GLN A 148 95.09 16.50 -4.68
N THR A 149 95.03 16.59 -3.35
CA THR A 149 94.30 17.67 -2.67
C THR A 149 94.90 19.05 -2.97
N PHE A 150 96.21 19.14 -3.17
CA PHE A 150 96.86 20.38 -3.59
C PHE A 150 96.55 20.75 -5.05
N ARG A 151 96.44 19.77 -5.97
CA ARG A 151 95.94 19.99 -7.35
C ARG A 151 94.49 20.51 -7.33
N GLU A 152 93.64 19.97 -6.46
CA GLU A 152 92.27 20.45 -6.24
C GLU A 152 92.25 21.87 -5.68
N PHE A 153 93.09 22.17 -4.69
CA PHE A 153 93.27 23.52 -4.16
C PHE A 153 93.74 24.50 -5.24
N ARG A 154 94.68 24.10 -6.10
CA ARG A 154 95.14 24.89 -7.25
C ARG A 154 93.97 25.19 -8.20
N ASN A 155 93.13 24.22 -8.50
CA ASN A 155 91.94 24.41 -9.36
C ASN A 155 90.91 25.33 -8.70
N PHE A 156 90.67 25.17 -7.40
CA PHE A 156 89.82 26.07 -6.62
C PHE A 156 90.36 27.51 -6.63
N MET A 157 91.65 27.69 -6.39
CA MET A 157 92.31 29.01 -6.46
C MET A 157 92.22 29.59 -7.86
N HIS A 158 92.37 28.77 -8.89
CA HIS A 158 92.18 29.21 -10.27
C HIS A 158 90.77 29.78 -10.50
N GLU A 159 89.73 29.05 -10.10
CA GLU A 159 88.34 29.53 -10.19
C GLU A 159 88.09 30.78 -9.34
N ARG A 160 88.67 30.86 -8.14
CA ARG A 160 88.58 32.05 -7.27
C ARG A 160 89.30 33.27 -7.81
N LEU A 161 90.42 33.09 -8.52
CA LEU A 161 91.16 34.18 -9.14
C LEU A 161 90.52 34.63 -10.46
N LEU A 162 89.73 33.75 -11.11
CA LEU A 162 88.93 34.09 -12.29
C LEU A 162 87.61 34.79 -11.95
N THR A 163 87.16 34.75 -10.69
CA THR A 163 85.90 35.34 -10.24
C THR A 163 86.10 36.75 -9.70
N SER A 164 85.32 37.70 -10.22
CA SER A 164 85.31 39.08 -9.71
C SER A 164 84.54 39.16 -8.38
N PRO A 165 84.90 40.07 -7.45
CA PRO A 165 84.10 40.34 -6.24
C PRO A 165 82.65 40.77 -6.55
N SER A 166 82.39 41.38 -7.70
CA SER A 166 81.04 41.72 -8.16
C SER A 166 80.25 40.47 -8.58
N GLU A 167 80.89 39.58 -9.34
CA GLU A 167 80.30 38.32 -9.80
C GLU A 167 79.95 37.39 -8.62
N GLU A 168 80.81 37.34 -7.60
CA GLU A 168 80.54 36.56 -6.39
C GLU A 168 79.31 37.08 -5.64
N LYS A 169 79.16 38.41 -5.53
CA LYS A 169 77.97 39.02 -4.94
C LYS A 169 76.71 38.72 -5.76
N GLU A 170 76.80 38.78 -7.08
CA GLU A 170 75.69 38.44 -7.99
C GLU A 170 75.29 36.96 -7.86
N LYS A 171 76.25 36.04 -7.73
CA LYS A 171 76.00 34.61 -7.47
C LYS A 171 75.28 34.39 -6.15
N ILE A 172 75.73 35.03 -5.07
CA ILE A 172 75.10 34.94 -3.75
C ILE A 172 73.65 35.44 -3.83
N GLN A 173 73.43 36.64 -4.37
CA GLN A 173 72.08 37.20 -4.53
C GLN A 173 71.17 36.30 -5.39
N PHE A 174 71.70 35.75 -6.48
CA PHE A 174 70.96 34.82 -7.33
C PHE A 174 70.57 33.53 -6.59
N MET A 175 71.47 32.96 -5.79
CA MET A 175 71.17 31.79 -4.96
C MET A 175 70.13 32.10 -3.88
N GLU A 176 70.19 33.27 -3.26
CA GLU A 176 69.20 33.73 -2.28
C GLU A 176 67.83 33.91 -2.92
N ASP A 177 67.76 34.53 -4.10
CA ASP A 177 66.52 34.68 -4.87
C ASP A 177 65.91 33.34 -5.28
N ILE A 178 66.74 32.40 -5.74
CA ILE A 178 66.29 31.04 -6.03
C ILE A 178 65.77 30.38 -4.76
N SER A 179 66.48 30.50 -3.65
CA SER A 179 66.09 29.91 -2.37
C SER A 179 64.75 30.46 -1.88
N LEU A 180 64.54 31.78 -1.99
CA LEU A 180 63.28 32.43 -1.68
C LEU A 180 62.15 31.95 -2.61
N ARG A 181 62.40 31.83 -3.91
CA ARG A 181 61.43 31.28 -4.86
C ARG A 181 61.08 29.84 -4.56
N ILE A 182 62.07 29.01 -4.20
CA ILE A 182 61.85 27.62 -3.79
C ILE A 182 60.97 27.59 -2.54
N LYS A 183 61.30 28.38 -1.49
CA LYS A 183 60.49 28.48 -0.26
C LYS A 183 59.04 28.85 -0.55
N ARG A 184 58.80 29.92 -1.33
CA ARG A 184 57.45 30.35 -1.74
C ARG A 184 56.72 29.26 -2.54
N ASN A 185 57.42 28.59 -3.46
CA ASN A 185 56.85 27.49 -4.24
C ASN A 185 56.52 26.28 -3.36
N THR A 186 57.35 25.96 -2.36
CA THR A 186 57.07 24.87 -1.42
C THR A 186 55.89 25.18 -0.51
N GLU A 187 55.76 26.41 -0.02
CA GLU A 187 54.62 26.87 0.78
C GLU A 187 53.32 26.84 -0.01
N THR A 188 53.32 27.38 -1.24
CA THR A 188 52.16 27.33 -2.13
C THR A 188 51.79 25.90 -2.51
N LEU A 189 52.76 25.02 -2.78
CA LEU A 189 52.50 23.59 -3.01
C LEU A 189 51.91 22.91 -1.77
N ALA A 190 52.40 23.23 -0.57
CA ALA A 190 51.85 22.68 0.67
C ALA A 190 50.41 23.15 0.91
N ALA A 191 50.12 24.44 0.70
CA ALA A 191 48.78 25.01 0.79
C ALA A 191 47.82 24.36 -0.21
N LEU A 192 48.20 24.24 -1.48
CA LEU A 192 47.38 23.60 -2.51
C LEU A 192 47.14 22.11 -2.22
N LYS A 193 48.13 21.40 -1.69
CA LYS A 193 47.96 20.00 -1.25
C LYS A 193 46.98 19.89 -0.08
N ALA A 194 47.04 20.82 0.87
CA ALA A 194 46.11 20.86 2.01
C ALA A 194 44.67 21.18 1.54
N GLU A 195 44.50 22.16 0.65
CA GLU A 195 43.20 22.47 0.05
C GLU A 195 42.64 21.28 -0.73
N LEU A 196 43.47 20.61 -1.54
CA LEU A 196 43.06 19.40 -2.26
C LEU A 196 42.60 18.30 -1.29
N ALA A 197 43.37 18.03 -0.22
CA ALA A 197 42.99 17.05 0.79
C ALA A 197 41.66 17.42 1.49
N ALA A 198 41.47 18.70 1.86
CA ALA A 198 40.24 19.18 2.47
C ALA A 198 39.03 19.04 1.52
N THR A 199 39.20 19.35 0.23
CA THR A 199 38.12 19.18 -0.76
C THR A 199 37.76 17.72 -0.99
N ILE A 200 38.75 16.81 -0.98
CA ILE A 200 38.54 15.36 -1.07
C ILE A 200 37.75 14.87 0.16
N GLN A 201 38.18 15.22 1.36
CA GLN A 201 37.47 14.83 2.61
C GLN A 201 36.03 15.34 2.63
N SER A 202 35.79 16.62 2.31
CA SER A 202 34.43 17.17 2.22
C SER A 202 33.58 16.44 1.17
N ARG A 203 34.18 16.01 0.05
CA ARG A 203 33.49 15.22 -0.97
C ARG A 203 33.15 13.82 -0.45
N GLU A 204 34.09 13.15 0.20
CA GLU A 204 33.90 11.82 0.81
C GLU A 204 32.79 11.84 1.87
N GLU A 205 32.78 12.84 2.75
CA GLU A 205 31.69 13.04 3.72
C GLU A 205 30.32 13.20 3.03
N LYS A 206 30.25 14.00 1.95
CA LYS A 206 29.01 14.17 1.18
C LYS A 206 28.57 12.88 0.51
N ILE A 207 29.53 12.06 0.06
CA ILE A 207 29.25 10.74 -0.51
C ILE A 207 28.68 9.82 0.58
N HIS A 208 29.33 9.72 1.74
CA HIS A 208 28.84 8.90 2.86
C HIS A 208 27.44 9.33 3.33
N ARG A 209 27.18 10.63 3.48
CA ARG A 209 25.83 11.14 3.82
C ARG A 209 24.78 10.72 2.79
N LYS A 210 25.13 10.70 1.50
CA LYS A 210 24.23 10.24 0.43
C LYS A 210 24.07 8.72 0.45
N GLU A 211 25.13 7.97 0.72
CA GLU A 211 25.09 6.51 0.85
C GLU A 211 24.18 6.09 2.01
N ASP A 212 24.27 6.76 3.16
CA ASP A 212 23.40 6.49 4.30
C ASP A 212 21.94 6.83 3.98
N ARG A 213 21.69 7.97 3.33
CA ARG A 213 20.33 8.29 2.86
C ARG A 213 19.80 7.28 1.85
N ILE A 214 20.64 6.73 0.98
CA ILE A 214 20.25 5.66 0.06
C ILE A 214 19.90 4.39 0.83
N LYS A 215 20.64 4.03 1.88
CA LYS A 215 20.32 2.88 2.74
C LYS A 215 18.98 3.09 3.45
N ASP A 216 18.76 4.25 4.06
CA ASP A 216 17.50 4.58 4.76
C ASP A 216 16.30 4.59 3.81
N LEU A 217 16.46 5.10 2.59
CA LEU A 217 15.41 5.06 1.58
C LEU A 217 15.13 3.64 1.11
N LYS A 218 16.15 2.79 0.98
CA LYS A 218 15.96 1.37 0.63
C LYS A 218 15.22 0.61 1.73
N THR A 219 15.56 0.80 3.00
CA THR A 219 14.86 0.16 4.12
C THR A 219 13.42 0.65 4.20
N SER A 220 13.19 1.96 4.12
CA SER A 220 11.83 2.54 4.10
C SER A 220 10.98 2.01 2.94
N LEU A 221 11.55 1.90 1.74
CA LEU A 221 10.83 1.31 0.59
C LEU A 221 10.49 -0.16 0.82
N GLN A 222 11.40 -0.93 1.40
CA GLN A 222 11.16 -2.33 1.71
C GLN A 222 10.07 -2.50 2.79
N ASP A 223 10.08 -1.64 3.82
CA ASP A 223 9.05 -1.63 4.86
C ASP A 223 7.69 -1.26 4.31
N VAL A 224 7.59 -0.22 3.47
CA VAL A 224 6.35 0.16 2.79
C VAL A 224 5.84 -0.97 1.90
N ALA A 225 6.71 -1.63 1.14
CA ALA A 225 6.33 -2.77 0.29
C ALA A 225 5.82 -3.97 1.11
N ASN A 226 6.46 -4.26 2.25
CA ASN A 226 6.04 -5.33 3.15
C ASN A 226 4.70 -5.00 3.82
N ASN A 227 4.56 -3.79 4.34
CA ASN A 227 3.32 -3.32 4.96
C ASN A 227 2.17 -3.30 3.96
N TYR A 228 2.42 -2.89 2.71
CA TYR A 228 1.42 -2.96 1.65
C TYR A 228 0.98 -4.41 1.38
N LYS A 229 1.92 -5.35 1.26
CA LYS A 229 1.60 -6.78 1.09
C LYS A 229 0.76 -7.32 2.24
N ILE A 230 1.13 -6.99 3.49
CA ILE A 230 0.38 -7.41 4.68
C ILE A 230 -1.03 -6.80 4.67
N SER A 231 -1.14 -5.51 4.37
CA SER A 231 -2.43 -4.80 4.31
C SER A 231 -3.34 -5.39 3.24
N VAL A 232 -2.83 -5.68 2.04
CA VAL A 232 -3.61 -6.34 0.98
C VAL A 232 -4.10 -7.71 1.45
N LEU A 233 -3.22 -8.53 2.04
CA LEU A 233 -3.61 -9.85 2.57
C LEU A 233 -4.71 -9.74 3.63
N GLN A 234 -4.58 -8.82 4.58
CA GLN A 234 -5.59 -8.58 5.62
C GLN A 234 -6.93 -8.16 5.01
N ILE A 235 -6.94 -7.17 4.11
CA ILE A 235 -8.17 -6.70 3.45
C ILE A 235 -8.83 -7.84 2.68
N THR A 236 -8.06 -8.65 1.94
CA THR A 236 -8.62 -9.79 1.20
C THR A 236 -9.22 -10.84 2.13
N GLN A 237 -8.54 -11.15 3.23
CA GLN A 237 -9.02 -12.14 4.19
C GLN A 237 -10.26 -11.66 4.97
N GLU A 238 -10.30 -10.39 5.35
CA GLU A 238 -11.47 -9.76 5.96
C GLU A 238 -12.66 -9.76 5.00
N ALA A 239 -12.45 -9.38 3.74
CA ALA A 239 -13.49 -9.39 2.72
C ALA A 239 -14.05 -10.81 2.48
N GLU A 240 -13.18 -11.83 2.41
CA GLU A 240 -13.62 -13.22 2.29
C GLU A 240 -14.43 -13.70 3.49
N ASN A 241 -14.02 -13.30 4.71
CA ASN A 241 -14.75 -13.66 5.93
C ASN A 241 -16.12 -12.99 5.97
N GLN A 242 -16.19 -11.69 5.66
CA GLN A 242 -17.46 -10.96 5.54
C GLN A 242 -18.37 -11.62 4.51
N GLN A 243 -17.85 -11.97 3.33
CA GLN A 243 -18.62 -12.66 2.29
C GLN A 243 -19.18 -14.00 2.79
N LYS A 244 -18.38 -14.80 3.52
CA LYS A 244 -18.82 -16.07 4.10
C LYS A 244 -19.92 -15.87 5.14
N GLU A 245 -19.80 -14.86 6.00
CA GLU A 245 -20.80 -14.54 7.02
C GLU A 245 -22.11 -14.06 6.40
N GLU A 246 -22.04 -13.15 5.42
CA GLU A 246 -23.22 -12.67 4.69
C GLU A 246 -23.92 -13.80 3.93
N LEU A 247 -23.17 -14.71 3.30
CA LEU A 247 -23.72 -15.88 2.63
C LEU A 247 -24.46 -16.78 3.62
N ARG A 248 -23.87 -17.06 4.79
CA ARG A 248 -24.53 -17.84 5.86
C ARG A 248 -25.79 -17.16 6.37
N ALA A 249 -25.72 -15.85 6.62
CA ALA A 249 -26.88 -15.06 7.06
C ALA A 249 -28.01 -15.07 6.01
N TRP A 250 -27.66 -14.94 4.74
CA TRP A 250 -28.61 -15.02 3.63
C TRP A 250 -29.24 -16.42 3.52
N GLN A 251 -28.43 -17.48 3.63
CA GLN A 251 -28.91 -18.86 3.62
C GLN A 251 -29.89 -19.12 4.77
N ALA A 252 -29.58 -18.64 5.98
CA ALA A 252 -30.46 -18.74 7.14
C ALA A 252 -31.79 -17.99 6.92
N ARG A 253 -31.75 -16.77 6.37
CA ARG A 253 -32.96 -16.00 6.01
C ARG A 253 -33.79 -16.73 4.94
N ARG A 254 -33.14 -17.39 3.98
CA ARG A 254 -33.81 -18.18 2.95
C ARG A 254 -34.43 -19.47 3.53
N ALA A 255 -33.81 -20.10 4.53
CA ALA A 255 -34.39 -21.23 5.23
C ALA A 255 -35.66 -20.82 5.99
N ARG A 256 -35.59 -19.76 6.81
CA ARG A 256 -36.74 -19.22 7.54
C ARG A 256 -37.93 -18.89 6.64
N ARG A 257 -37.69 -18.16 5.54
CA ARG A 257 -38.77 -17.85 4.58
C ARG A 257 -39.37 -19.10 3.92
N ARG A 258 -38.59 -20.17 3.72
CA ARG A 258 -39.12 -21.43 3.20
C ARG A 258 -40.00 -22.12 4.23
N GLU A 259 -39.57 -22.16 5.48
CA GLU A 259 -40.38 -22.67 6.60
C GLU A 259 -41.69 -21.89 6.73
N ASP A 260 -41.66 -20.55 6.66
CA ASP A 260 -42.87 -19.72 6.70
C ASP A 260 -43.84 -20.04 5.55
N ILE A 261 -43.32 -20.23 4.32
CA ILE A 261 -44.13 -20.61 3.15
C ILE A 261 -44.78 -21.98 3.38
N GLU A 262 -44.02 -22.95 3.90
CA GLU A 262 -44.54 -24.30 4.18
C GLU A 262 -45.61 -24.28 5.28
N GLN A 263 -45.39 -23.51 6.35
CA GLN A 263 -46.36 -23.31 7.42
C GLN A 263 -47.64 -22.66 6.90
N LEU A 264 -47.54 -21.58 6.13
CA LEU A 264 -48.71 -20.89 5.55
C LEU A 264 -49.48 -21.79 4.58
N ARG A 265 -48.78 -22.62 3.79
CA ARG A 265 -49.42 -23.62 2.93
C ARG A 265 -50.18 -24.66 3.74
N ALA A 266 -49.59 -25.17 4.83
CA ALA A 266 -50.25 -26.11 5.71
C ALA A 266 -51.50 -25.49 6.37
N GLN A 267 -51.41 -24.24 6.84
CA GLN A 267 -52.53 -23.49 7.41
C GLN A 267 -53.66 -23.29 6.38
N LEU A 268 -53.31 -22.91 5.14
CA LEU A 268 -54.29 -22.77 4.06
C LEU A 268 -55.00 -24.09 3.77
N CYS A 269 -54.26 -25.20 3.67
CA CYS A 269 -54.85 -26.53 3.47
C CYS A 269 -55.81 -26.91 4.60
N ALA A 270 -55.43 -26.66 5.86
CA ALA A 270 -56.28 -26.92 7.01
C ALA A 270 -57.58 -26.11 6.95
N LEU A 271 -57.50 -24.79 6.72
CA LEU A 271 -58.67 -23.91 6.59
C LEU A 271 -59.59 -24.33 5.44
N VAL A 272 -59.03 -24.72 4.30
CA VAL A 272 -59.83 -25.21 3.15
C VAL A 272 -60.60 -26.47 3.53
N LEU A 273 -59.99 -27.40 4.27
CA LEU A 273 -60.65 -28.61 4.74
C LEU A 273 -61.76 -28.29 5.75
N GLU A 274 -61.48 -27.45 6.76
CA GLU A 274 -62.49 -27.02 7.75
C GLU A 274 -63.69 -26.33 7.09
N HIS A 275 -63.43 -25.41 6.16
CA HIS A 275 -64.48 -24.74 5.41
C HIS A 275 -65.30 -25.74 4.58
N ARG A 276 -64.65 -26.69 3.90
CA ARG A 276 -65.35 -27.73 3.15
C ARG A 276 -66.22 -28.61 4.04
N GLU A 277 -65.74 -28.99 5.22
CA GLU A 277 -66.54 -29.77 6.18
C GLU A 277 -67.73 -28.97 6.71
N SER A 278 -67.53 -27.70 7.05
CA SER A 278 -68.61 -26.80 7.48
C SER A 278 -69.68 -26.61 6.40
N GLU A 279 -69.25 -26.45 5.14
CA GLU A 279 -70.09 -26.29 3.97
C GLU A 279 -70.92 -27.55 3.71
N LEU A 280 -70.30 -28.73 3.76
CA LEU A 280 -70.99 -30.02 3.64
C LEU A 280 -72.00 -30.23 4.78
N ALA A 281 -71.66 -29.82 6.01
CA ALA A 281 -72.57 -29.90 7.14
C ALA A 281 -73.79 -28.99 6.95
N LEU A 282 -73.60 -27.76 6.44
CA LEU A 282 -74.67 -26.84 6.10
C LEU A 282 -75.55 -27.37 4.95
N ARG A 283 -74.95 -27.92 3.88
CA ARG A 283 -75.69 -28.60 2.81
C ARG A 283 -76.57 -29.73 3.34
N LYS A 284 -76.02 -30.59 4.22
CA LYS A 284 -76.79 -31.67 4.86
C LYS A 284 -77.96 -31.14 5.69
N LYS A 285 -77.76 -30.06 6.46
CA LYS A 285 -78.85 -29.42 7.22
C LYS A 285 -79.91 -28.83 6.29
N LYS A 286 -79.49 -28.14 5.24
CA LYS A 286 -80.38 -27.57 4.22
C LYS A 286 -81.26 -28.66 3.61
N CYS A 287 -80.68 -29.76 3.11
CA CYS A 287 -81.46 -30.85 2.52
C CYS A 287 -82.44 -31.49 3.51
N LYS A 288 -82.09 -31.61 4.80
CA LYS A 288 -83.02 -32.11 5.83
C LYS A 288 -84.24 -31.20 6.00
N VAL A 289 -84.02 -29.90 6.09
CA VAL A 289 -85.10 -28.91 6.21
C VAL A 289 -85.94 -28.88 4.93
N GLU A 290 -85.32 -28.93 3.75
CA GLU A 290 -86.04 -29.03 2.47
C GLU A 290 -86.94 -30.28 2.41
N MET A 291 -86.43 -31.44 2.84
CA MET A 291 -87.23 -32.67 2.95
C MET A 291 -88.39 -32.54 3.96
N GLU A 292 -88.20 -31.83 5.07
CA GLU A 292 -89.27 -31.57 6.05
C GLU A 292 -90.35 -30.64 5.46
N ILE A 293 -89.95 -29.58 4.76
CA ILE A 293 -90.86 -28.67 4.05
C ILE A 293 -91.66 -29.46 3.02
N GLU A 294 -91.01 -30.30 2.21
CA GLU A 294 -91.67 -31.09 1.17
C GLU A 294 -92.67 -32.10 1.77
N LYS A 295 -92.35 -32.69 2.92
CA LYS A 295 -93.32 -33.51 3.68
C LYS A 295 -94.52 -32.68 4.17
N TRP A 296 -94.31 -31.45 4.63
CA TRP A 296 -95.41 -30.58 5.06
C TRP A 296 -96.28 -30.14 3.89
N ILE A 297 -95.68 -29.84 2.74
CA ILE A 297 -96.41 -29.56 1.48
C ILE A 297 -97.26 -30.77 1.09
N GLN A 298 -96.68 -31.98 1.04
CA GLN A 298 -97.42 -33.20 0.70
C GLN A 298 -98.59 -33.47 1.65
N LYS A 299 -98.41 -33.25 2.96
CA LYS A 299 -99.50 -33.35 3.93
C LYS A 299 -100.59 -32.32 3.68
N TYR A 300 -100.21 -31.06 3.47
CA TYR A 300 -101.15 -30.00 3.19
C TYR A 300 -101.93 -30.27 1.90
N ASP A 301 -101.26 -30.67 0.82
CA ASP A 301 -101.89 -30.99 -0.46
C ASP A 301 -102.86 -32.18 -0.33
N ALA A 302 -102.50 -33.20 0.47
CA ALA A 302 -103.38 -34.33 0.77
C ALA A 302 -104.62 -33.90 1.57
N ASP A 303 -104.43 -33.19 2.69
CA ASP A 303 -105.52 -32.71 3.54
C ASP A 303 -106.46 -31.77 2.77
N MET A 304 -105.91 -30.85 1.96
CA MET A 304 -106.70 -29.97 1.09
C MET A 304 -107.43 -30.74 0.00
N GLY A 305 -106.81 -31.78 -0.57
CA GLY A 305 -107.45 -32.69 -1.52
C GLY A 305 -108.63 -33.43 -0.89
N GLU A 306 -108.46 -34.00 0.31
CA GLU A 306 -109.52 -34.66 1.07
C GLU A 306 -110.68 -33.69 1.38
N LYS A 307 -110.36 -32.47 1.85
CA LYS A 307 -111.38 -31.45 2.13
C LYS A 307 -112.12 -30.99 0.88
N GLN A 308 -111.43 -30.90 -0.25
CA GLN A 308 -112.05 -30.59 -1.54
C GLN A 308 -113.01 -31.71 -1.97
N THR A 309 -112.61 -32.98 -1.82
CA THR A 309 -113.50 -34.11 -2.12
C THR A 309 -114.72 -34.16 -1.21
N GLU A 310 -114.55 -33.94 0.10
CA GLU A 310 -115.67 -33.85 1.05
C GLU A 310 -116.62 -32.71 0.69
N TYR A 311 -116.08 -31.54 0.31
CA TYR A 311 -116.88 -30.39 -0.12
C TYR A 311 -117.67 -30.71 -1.39
N GLU A 312 -117.05 -31.32 -2.40
CA GLU A 312 -117.70 -31.71 -3.65
C GLU A 312 -118.81 -32.75 -3.41
N GLU A 313 -118.59 -33.72 -2.52
CA GLU A 313 -119.62 -34.69 -2.11
C GLU A 313 -120.80 -34.01 -1.40
N LEU A 314 -120.52 -33.10 -0.45
CA LEU A 314 -121.57 -32.34 0.26
C LEU A 314 -122.34 -31.40 -0.67
N ASP A 315 -121.65 -30.73 -1.60
CA ASP A 315 -122.30 -29.85 -2.57
C ASP A 315 -123.18 -30.66 -3.54
N ALA A 316 -122.74 -31.85 -3.94
CA ALA A 316 -123.56 -32.77 -4.72
C ALA A 316 -124.83 -33.17 -3.96
N LEU A 317 -124.71 -33.63 -2.70
CA LEU A 317 -125.86 -33.96 -1.86
C LEU A 317 -126.77 -32.75 -1.63
N TYR A 318 -126.21 -31.58 -1.33
CA TYR A 318 -126.97 -30.35 -1.17
C TYR A 318 -127.74 -29.98 -2.45
N SER A 319 -127.14 -30.18 -3.62
CA SER A 319 -127.80 -29.92 -4.90
C SER A 319 -128.97 -30.88 -5.15
N GLU A 320 -128.82 -32.16 -4.77
CA GLU A 320 -129.88 -33.17 -4.82
C GLU A 320 -131.01 -32.83 -3.84
N GLU A 321 -130.70 -32.61 -2.56
CA GLU A 321 -131.67 -32.21 -1.54
C GLU A 321 -132.41 -30.93 -1.93
N LYS A 322 -131.71 -29.94 -2.49
CA LYS A 322 -132.32 -28.71 -2.99
C LYS A 322 -133.30 -28.97 -4.14
N ALA A 323 -132.97 -29.89 -5.05
CA ALA A 323 -133.87 -30.31 -6.11
C ALA A 323 -135.10 -31.03 -5.55
N GLU A 324 -134.92 -31.93 -4.58
CA GLU A 324 -136.02 -32.62 -3.89
C GLU A 324 -136.93 -31.65 -3.14
N VAL A 325 -136.37 -30.69 -2.40
CA VAL A 325 -137.14 -29.65 -1.71
C VAL A 325 -137.93 -28.83 -2.71
N SER A 326 -137.35 -28.48 -3.87
CA SER A 326 -138.06 -27.74 -4.91
C SER A 326 -139.25 -28.56 -5.45
N LEU A 327 -139.06 -29.85 -5.72
CA LEU A 327 -140.14 -30.76 -6.14
C LEU A 327 -141.22 -30.92 -5.06
N LEU A 328 -140.83 -31.00 -3.78
CA LEU A 328 -141.78 -31.08 -2.67
C LEU A 328 -142.54 -29.77 -2.48
N GLN A 329 -141.91 -28.62 -2.66
CA GLN A 329 -142.57 -27.32 -2.64
C GLN A 329 -143.59 -27.19 -3.77
N GLU A 330 -143.27 -27.64 -4.98
CA GLU A 330 -144.21 -27.70 -6.10
C GLU A 330 -145.41 -28.60 -5.77
N LYS A 331 -145.17 -29.82 -5.27
CA LYS A 331 -146.23 -30.74 -4.84
C LYS A 331 -147.08 -30.14 -3.72
N HIS A 332 -146.46 -29.50 -2.73
CA HIS A 332 -147.16 -28.85 -1.62
C HIS A 332 -148.02 -27.68 -2.10
N ALA A 333 -147.55 -26.89 -3.07
CA ALA A 333 -148.34 -25.82 -3.68
C ALA A 333 -149.60 -26.36 -4.37
N VAL A 334 -149.48 -27.47 -5.10
CA VAL A 334 -150.63 -28.17 -5.70
C VAL A 334 -151.58 -28.67 -4.60
N LEU A 335 -151.07 -29.31 -3.56
CA LEU A 335 -151.88 -29.79 -2.43
C LEU A 335 -152.62 -28.65 -1.70
N ILE A 336 -152.00 -27.47 -1.53
CA ILE A 336 -152.68 -26.29 -0.97
C ILE A 336 -153.85 -25.88 -1.86
N GLN A 337 -153.65 -25.88 -3.18
CA GLN A 337 -154.69 -25.52 -4.15
C GLN A 337 -155.84 -26.54 -4.14
N GLU A 338 -155.53 -27.83 -4.09
CA GLU A 338 -156.54 -28.88 -3.95
C GLU A 338 -157.28 -28.77 -2.61
N TYR A 339 -156.56 -28.51 -1.51
CA TYR A 339 -157.15 -28.31 -0.19
C TYR A 339 -158.09 -27.11 -0.16
N SER A 340 -157.71 -25.98 -0.77
CA SER A 340 -158.59 -24.80 -0.85
C SER A 340 -159.84 -25.10 -1.68
N GLN A 341 -159.70 -25.80 -2.80
CA GLN A 341 -160.85 -26.26 -3.60
C GLN A 341 -161.78 -27.17 -2.78
N ILE A 342 -161.25 -28.16 -2.06
CA ILE A 342 -162.05 -29.05 -1.21
C ILE A 342 -162.73 -28.28 -0.08
N ALA A 343 -162.03 -27.31 0.54
CA ALA A 343 -162.57 -26.48 1.60
C ALA A 343 -163.71 -25.58 1.08
N GLU A 344 -163.53 -24.99 -0.11
CA GLU A 344 -164.57 -24.22 -0.80
C GLU A 344 -165.77 -25.11 -1.15
N GLU A 345 -165.54 -26.30 -1.71
CA GLU A 345 -166.61 -27.25 -2.00
C GLU A 345 -167.36 -27.69 -0.74
N ARG A 346 -166.65 -27.94 0.38
CA ARG A 346 -167.26 -28.24 1.68
C ARG A 346 -168.11 -27.07 2.16
N SER A 347 -167.61 -25.84 2.08
CA SER A 347 -168.36 -24.62 2.42
C SER A 347 -169.62 -24.46 1.56
N VAL A 348 -169.53 -24.69 0.25
CA VAL A 348 -170.68 -24.67 -0.68
C VAL A 348 -171.67 -25.78 -0.36
N ARG A 349 -171.21 -27.00 -0.05
CA ARG A 349 -172.07 -28.12 0.38
C ARG A 349 -172.79 -27.81 1.68
N GLU A 350 -172.10 -27.27 2.68
CA GLU A 350 -172.72 -26.82 3.93
C GLU A 350 -173.74 -25.69 3.71
N GLN A 351 -173.43 -24.71 2.86
CA GLN A 351 -174.38 -23.65 2.49
C GLN A 351 -175.61 -24.22 1.79
N LYS A 352 -175.45 -25.18 0.88
CA LYS A 352 -176.58 -25.87 0.22
C LYS A 352 -177.41 -26.66 1.23
N GLN A 353 -176.79 -27.41 2.14
CA GLN A 353 -177.50 -28.14 3.20
C GLN A 353 -178.27 -27.18 4.12
N LYS A 354 -177.67 -26.04 4.50
CA LYS A 354 -178.36 -24.99 5.27
C LYS A 354 -179.56 -24.44 4.50
N ARG A 355 -179.42 -24.11 3.21
CA ARG A 355 -180.54 -23.65 2.35
C ARG A 355 -181.67 -24.68 2.28
N VAL A 356 -181.37 -25.95 2.06
CA VAL A 356 -182.38 -27.03 2.04
C VAL A 356 -183.06 -27.18 3.40
N SER A 357 -182.31 -27.08 4.50
CA SER A 357 -182.88 -27.10 5.85
C SER A 357 -183.82 -25.92 6.09
N ASP A 358 -183.43 -24.71 5.71
CA ASP A 358 -184.25 -23.51 5.84
C ASP A 358 -185.52 -23.57 4.94
N GLU A 359 -185.39 -24.10 3.73
CA GLU A 359 -186.51 -24.40 2.82
C GLU A 359 -187.47 -25.45 3.41
N LEU A 360 -186.93 -26.51 4.03
CA LEU A 360 -187.73 -27.51 4.76
C LEU A 360 -188.48 -26.88 5.94
N VAL A 361 -187.82 -26.02 6.72
CA VAL A 361 -188.44 -25.31 7.85
C VAL A 361 -189.58 -24.41 7.35
N THR A 362 -189.36 -23.64 6.28
CA THR A 362 -190.39 -22.77 5.70
C THR A 362 -191.55 -23.56 5.08
N MET A 363 -191.29 -24.65 4.36
CA MET A 363 -192.33 -25.56 3.87
C MET A 363 -193.12 -26.20 5.01
N THR A 364 -192.45 -26.62 6.09
CA THR A 364 -193.11 -27.21 7.26
C THR A 364 -194.00 -26.17 7.96
N MET A 365 -193.55 -24.92 8.07
CA MET A 365 -194.35 -23.79 8.57
C MET A 365 -195.55 -23.47 7.67
N ALA A 366 -195.39 -23.50 6.34
CA ALA A 366 -196.48 -23.29 5.39
C ALA A 366 -197.50 -24.43 5.47
N ALA A 367 -197.04 -25.68 5.52
CA ALA A 367 -197.89 -26.87 5.68
C ALA A 367 -198.66 -26.84 7.01
N THR A 368 -198.02 -26.45 8.12
CA THR A 368 -198.71 -26.28 9.42
C THR A 368 -199.74 -25.15 9.38
N ARG A 369 -199.46 -24.03 8.72
CA ARG A 369 -200.45 -22.95 8.52
C ARG A 369 -201.67 -23.40 7.71
N ILE A 370 -201.46 -24.14 6.62
CA ILE A 370 -202.53 -24.70 5.78
C ILE A 370 -203.35 -25.74 6.56
N GLN A 371 -202.67 -26.65 7.25
CA GLN A 371 -203.33 -27.66 8.08
C GLN A 371 -204.12 -27.05 9.25
N ALA A 372 -203.60 -26.00 9.89
CA ALA A 372 -204.30 -25.28 10.96
C ALA A 372 -205.53 -24.51 10.42
N PHE A 373 -205.42 -23.89 9.25
CA PHE A 373 -206.54 -23.21 8.60
C PHE A 373 -207.66 -24.18 8.22
N TRP A 374 -207.32 -25.33 7.61
CA TRP A 374 -208.29 -26.36 7.21
C TRP A 374 -208.97 -27.03 8.42
N ARG A 375 -208.20 -27.40 9.46
CA ARG A 375 -208.78 -27.92 10.72
C ARG A 375 -209.69 -26.89 11.39
N GLY A 376 -209.34 -25.61 11.36
CA GLY A 376 -210.19 -24.53 11.86
C GLY A 376 -211.45 -24.28 11.03
N TYR A 377 -211.40 -24.40 9.70
CA TYR A 377 -212.56 -24.28 8.81
C TYR A 377 -213.54 -25.44 9.02
N LEU A 378 -213.05 -26.68 9.13
CA LEU A 378 -213.87 -27.86 9.34
C LEU A 378 -214.66 -27.78 10.67
N VAL A 379 -214.02 -27.28 11.73
CA VAL A 379 -214.65 -27.08 13.05
C VAL A 379 -215.68 -25.93 13.04
N ARG A 380 -215.46 -24.87 12.25
CA ARG A 380 -216.37 -23.71 12.15
C ARG A 380 -217.56 -23.91 11.21
N SER A 381 -217.46 -24.84 10.26
CA SER A 381 -218.55 -25.24 9.36
C SER A 381 -219.72 -25.93 10.09
N LEU A 382 -219.44 -26.63 11.20
CA LEU A 382 -220.42 -27.47 11.90
C LEU A 382 -221.34 -26.74 12.90
N PHE A 383 -221.31 -25.40 13.03
CA PHE A 383 -222.05 -24.66 14.09
C PHE A 383 -222.97 -23.47 13.68
N LYS A 384 -223.36 -23.29 12.41
CA LYS A 384 -224.36 -22.27 12.00
C LYS A 384 -225.53 -22.85 11.20
N THR A 385 -226.58 -23.29 11.88
CA THR A 385 -228.03 -23.24 11.56
C THR A 385 -228.72 -24.30 12.44
N LYS A 386 -229.75 -24.00 13.24
CA LYS A 386 -230.98 -23.33 12.80
C LYS A 386 -231.71 -22.52 13.91
N ARG A 387 -231.40 -21.21 14.02
CA ARG A 387 -232.42 -20.17 13.77
C ARG A 387 -232.68 -20.27 12.26
N LYS A 388 -233.68 -20.94 11.69
CA LYS A 388 -234.94 -21.54 12.14
C LYS A 388 -235.05 -22.96 11.52
N LYS A 389 -235.58 -23.90 12.32
CA LYS A 389 -236.02 -25.31 12.07
C LYS A 389 -235.06 -26.52 12.27
N LYS A 390 -234.85 -26.84 13.57
CA LYS A 390 -235.11 -28.14 14.26
C LYS A 390 -233.93 -29.11 14.60
N LYS A 391 -233.66 -29.16 15.94
CA LYS A 391 -233.31 -30.26 16.90
C LYS A 391 -231.89 -30.88 17.05
N LYS A 392 -231.40 -30.83 18.32
CA LYS A 392 -230.49 -31.73 19.14
C LYS A 392 -229.07 -32.04 18.62
N ALA A 393 -227.99 -32.23 19.39
CA ALA A 393 -227.61 -32.09 20.81
C ALA A 393 -226.09 -32.43 20.96
N GLY A 394 -225.39 -31.91 22.00
CA GLY A 394 -224.15 -32.46 22.59
C GLY A 394 -222.83 -32.17 21.83
N GLY A 395 -221.67 -31.95 22.46
CA GLY A 395 -221.27 -32.17 23.85
C GLY A 395 -220.03 -33.08 23.93
N LYS A 396 -218.84 -32.52 23.72
CA LYS A 396 -217.56 -32.74 24.44
C LYS A 396 -216.43 -32.01 23.73
#